data_AF-A0A2D5H8U5-F1
#
_entry.id   AF-A0A2D5H8U5-F1
#
_cell.length_a   1.000
_cell.length_b   1.000
_cell.length_c   1.000
_cell.angle_alpha   90.00
_cell.angle_beta   90.00
_cell.angle_gamma   90.00
#
_symmetry.space_group_name_H-M   'P 1'
#
loop_
_entity.id
_entity.type
_entity.pdbx_description
1 polymer ?
#
loop_
_entity_poly.entity_id
_entity_poly.type
_entity_poly.pdbx_seq_one_letter_code
_entity_poly.pdbx_strand_id
1 'polypeptide(L)'
;MLAASLGLFLALAPAAEAVPCNPFAGAQAFLQGRKINWLVVGEIHGTREIPEAFADLVCAAAHEGRKVVVALELPVADQDMVDAFMASDGGTEARERFLAGQFWQNGRDGRSSEAMFALLDSLRMMRQEGDILGVEAIKPGVGEAASISEYEKAMAGHALQASREGALTLVLVGSVHAQLRERSSANAIAYLPMAAYLPRAATRTLQAAGQGGSAWTCLAEASNDHLDCGEHDMPEPDRRYPRGMVMLDREGAPYDGYLNTGAPFTASPPQVDNAKG
;
A
#
# COMPACT_ATOMS: atom_id res chain seq x y z
N MET A 1 47.95 -50.12 10.25
CA MET A 1 47.45 -48.79 10.67
C MET A 1 47.17 -47.99 9.42
N LEU A 2 45.92 -47.96 8.94
CA LEU A 2 45.48 -47.01 7.90
C LEU A 2 44.49 -46.06 8.56
N ALA A 3 44.87 -44.79 8.68
CA ALA A 3 43.99 -43.72 9.13
C ALA A 3 43.27 -43.14 7.91
N ALA A 4 41.97 -43.41 7.80
CA ALA A 4 41.11 -42.76 6.82
C ALA A 4 40.74 -41.36 7.35
N SER A 5 41.22 -40.32 6.66
CA SER A 5 40.85 -38.94 6.95
C SER A 5 39.52 -38.62 6.25
N LEU A 6 38.47 -38.40 7.04
CA LEU A 6 37.17 -37.96 6.55
C LEU A 6 37.23 -36.44 6.34
N GLY A 7 37.31 -36.00 5.08
CA GLY A 7 37.20 -34.58 4.73
C GLY A 7 35.73 -34.14 4.77
N LEU A 8 35.40 -33.23 5.68
CA LEU A 8 34.08 -32.60 5.76
C LEU A 8 34.01 -31.48 4.70
N PHE A 9 33.27 -31.72 3.61
CA PHE A 9 32.92 -30.68 2.65
C PHE A 9 31.74 -29.86 3.19
N LEU A 10 31.98 -28.61 3.60
CA LEU A 10 30.91 -27.64 3.81
C LEU A 10 30.37 -27.23 2.43
N ALA A 11 29.16 -27.69 2.11
CA ALA A 11 28.41 -27.15 0.98
C ALA A 11 27.93 -25.74 1.35
N LEU A 12 28.54 -24.71 0.74
CA LEU A 12 27.98 -23.36 0.76
C LEU A 12 26.69 -23.38 -0.06
N ALA A 13 25.56 -23.15 0.61
CA ALA A 13 24.30 -22.91 -0.08
C ALA A 13 24.44 -21.65 -0.96
N PRO A 14 23.95 -21.67 -2.21
CA PRO A 14 23.92 -20.46 -3.02
C PRO A 14 23.08 -19.40 -2.31
N ALA A 15 23.61 -18.19 -2.19
CA ALA A 15 22.82 -17.05 -1.76
C ALA A 15 21.68 -16.88 -2.76
N ALA A 16 20.44 -16.78 -2.27
CA ALA A 16 19.32 -16.38 -3.11
C ALA A 16 19.67 -15.01 -3.71
N GLU A 17 19.63 -14.89 -5.04
CA GLU A 17 19.75 -13.59 -5.68
C GLU A 17 18.54 -12.76 -5.24
N ALA A 18 18.80 -11.59 -4.64
CA ALA A 18 17.75 -10.65 -4.29
C ALA A 18 16.97 -10.30 -5.56
N VAL A 19 15.64 -10.35 -5.48
CA VAL A 19 14.78 -9.94 -6.60
C VAL A 19 15.08 -8.47 -6.90
N PRO A 20 15.57 -8.13 -8.11
CA PRO A 20 15.95 -6.75 -8.39
C PRO A 20 14.72 -5.85 -8.36
N CYS A 21 14.78 -4.77 -7.58
CA CYS A 21 13.75 -3.73 -7.61
C CYS A 21 13.54 -3.22 -9.04
N ASN A 22 12.31 -2.84 -9.39
CA ASN A 22 12.01 -2.15 -10.65
C ASN A 22 11.88 -0.63 -10.40
N PRO A 23 12.96 0.16 -10.59
CA PRO A 23 12.99 1.55 -10.16
C PRO A 23 12.09 2.45 -11.02
N PHE A 24 11.50 3.46 -10.39
CA PHE A 24 10.78 4.51 -11.12
C PHE A 24 11.74 5.61 -11.58
N ALA A 25 11.58 6.02 -12.84
CA ALA A 25 12.12 7.31 -13.28
C ALA A 25 11.57 8.43 -12.37
N GLY A 26 12.45 9.26 -11.82
CA GLY A 26 12.08 10.39 -10.96
C GLY A 26 11.91 10.06 -9.47
N ALA A 27 12.02 8.79 -9.05
CA ALA A 27 11.92 8.41 -7.64
C ALA A 27 12.93 9.12 -6.75
N GLN A 28 14.11 9.43 -7.29
CA GLN A 28 15.19 10.11 -6.57
C GLN A 28 14.72 11.42 -5.93
N ALA A 29 13.84 12.18 -6.58
CA ALA A 29 13.32 13.44 -6.05
C ALA A 29 12.53 13.28 -4.74
N PHE A 30 12.04 12.06 -4.45
CA PHE A 30 11.27 11.73 -3.26
C PHE A 30 12.07 10.94 -2.24
N LEU A 31 12.95 10.06 -2.72
CA LEU A 31 13.69 9.11 -1.90
C LEU A 31 15.02 9.72 -1.41
N GLN A 32 15.65 10.60 -2.20
CA GLN A 32 16.90 11.24 -1.86
C GLN A 32 16.66 12.46 -0.96
N GLY A 33 17.16 12.37 0.27
CA GLY A 33 17.04 13.41 1.29
C GLY A 33 16.22 12.96 2.50
N ARG A 34 16.65 13.40 3.68
CA ARG A 34 16.06 13.01 4.98
C ARG A 34 14.95 13.97 5.44
N LYS A 35 14.45 14.83 4.54
CA LYS A 35 13.41 15.82 4.85
C LYS A 35 11.99 15.26 4.74
N ILE A 36 11.79 14.23 3.92
CA ILE A 36 10.50 13.59 3.73
C ILE A 36 10.42 12.39 4.67
N ASN A 37 9.46 12.45 5.58
CA ASN A 37 9.15 11.39 6.54
C ASN A 37 7.92 10.58 6.11
N TRP A 38 6.98 11.19 5.39
CA TRP A 38 5.82 10.49 4.84
C TRP A 38 5.75 10.70 3.33
N LEU A 39 5.66 9.59 2.59
CA LEU A 39 5.28 9.60 1.18
C LEU A 39 3.99 8.80 1.06
N VAL A 40 2.88 9.52 0.84
CA VAL A 40 1.53 8.95 0.78
C VAL A 40 1.13 8.73 -0.66
N VAL A 41 0.84 7.49 -1.04
CA VAL A 41 0.34 7.11 -2.35
C VAL A 41 -1.16 6.86 -2.24
N GLY A 42 -1.92 7.67 -2.95
CA GLY A 42 -3.36 7.51 -3.15
C GLY A 42 -3.62 6.52 -4.28
N GLU A 43 -4.44 5.51 -4.03
CA GLU A 43 -4.77 4.46 -5.00
C GLU A 43 -6.27 4.40 -5.31
N ILE A 44 -6.60 3.78 -6.45
CA ILE A 44 -7.95 3.27 -6.70
C ILE A 44 -7.93 1.78 -6.37
N HIS A 45 -8.79 1.37 -5.45
CA HIS A 45 -8.80 0.00 -4.93
C HIS A 45 -9.04 -1.04 -6.02
N GLY A 46 -8.51 -2.23 -5.78
CA GLY A 46 -8.76 -3.41 -6.61
C GLY A 46 -8.11 -3.36 -7.99
N THR A 47 -6.97 -2.69 -8.12
CA THR A 47 -6.09 -2.81 -9.30
C THR A 47 -4.92 -3.74 -9.00
N ARG A 48 -4.33 -4.34 -10.04
CA ARG A 48 -3.12 -5.17 -9.91
C ARG A 48 -1.86 -4.31 -9.87
N GLU A 49 -1.81 -3.28 -10.70
CA GLU A 49 -0.61 -2.52 -10.99
C GLU A 49 -0.23 -1.54 -9.88
N ILE A 50 -1.19 -1.01 -9.10
CA ILE A 50 -0.86 -0.04 -8.05
C ILE A 50 -0.17 -0.73 -6.85
N PRO A 51 -0.68 -1.85 -6.30
CA PRO A 51 0.03 -2.59 -5.24
C PRO A 51 1.41 -3.07 -5.69
N GLU A 52 1.55 -3.56 -6.92
CA GLU A 52 2.84 -3.95 -7.51
C GLU A 52 3.80 -2.74 -7.59
N ALA A 53 3.32 -1.61 -8.10
CA ALA A 53 4.10 -0.39 -8.19
C ALA A 53 4.48 0.17 -6.81
N PHE A 54 3.65 -0.03 -5.80
CA PHE A 54 3.97 0.34 -4.44
C PHE A 54 5.05 -0.58 -3.83
N ALA A 55 5.01 -1.89 -4.10
CA ALA A 55 6.09 -2.81 -3.70
C ALA A 55 7.44 -2.40 -4.31
N ASP A 56 7.45 -2.04 -5.60
CA ASP A 56 8.63 -1.52 -6.29
C ASP A 56 9.18 -0.23 -5.65
N LEU A 57 8.29 0.67 -5.21
CA LEU A 57 8.66 1.91 -4.53
C LEU A 57 9.30 1.62 -3.16
N VAL A 58 8.75 0.65 -2.42
CA VAL A 58 9.31 0.19 -1.13
C VAL A 58 10.70 -0.38 -1.33
N CYS A 59 10.85 -1.29 -2.30
CA CYS A 59 12.13 -1.88 -2.67
C CYS A 59 13.16 -0.80 -3.04
N ALA A 60 12.79 0.14 -3.92
CA ALA A 60 13.65 1.23 -4.34
C ALA A 60 14.08 2.13 -3.16
N ALA A 61 13.16 2.42 -2.23
CA ALA A 61 13.48 3.21 -1.04
C ALA A 61 14.50 2.51 -0.12
N ALA A 62 14.34 1.20 0.10
CA ALA A 62 15.28 0.40 0.87
C ALA A 62 16.68 0.39 0.22
N HIS A 63 16.75 0.17 -1.09
CA HIS A 63 18.00 0.16 -1.86
C HIS A 63 18.69 1.54 -1.93
N GLU A 64 17.95 2.65 -1.84
CA GLU A 64 18.50 4.00 -1.67
C GLU A 64 18.97 4.28 -0.21
N GLY A 65 18.98 3.26 0.65
CA GLY A 65 19.47 3.35 2.04
C GLY A 65 18.52 4.07 2.99
N ARG A 66 17.22 4.14 2.65
CA ARG A 66 16.19 4.61 3.59
C ARG A 66 15.86 3.47 4.55
N LYS A 67 15.71 3.81 5.83
CA LYS A 67 14.96 2.95 6.74
C LYS A 67 13.49 3.10 6.38
N VAL A 68 12.80 2.03 6.04
CA VAL A 68 11.42 2.11 5.56
C VAL A 68 10.46 1.52 6.59
N VAL A 69 9.36 2.21 6.85
CA VAL A 69 8.16 1.64 7.44
C VAL A 69 7.07 1.70 6.37
N VAL A 70 6.28 0.65 6.24
CA VAL A 70 5.13 0.66 5.35
C VAL A 70 3.86 0.80 6.17
N ALA A 71 2.97 1.70 5.77
CA ALA A 71 1.66 1.87 6.38
C ALA A 71 0.57 1.57 5.34
N LEU A 72 -0.33 0.65 5.63
CA LEU A 72 -1.37 0.21 4.71
C LEU A 72 -2.76 0.48 5.30
N GLU A 73 -3.74 0.73 4.42
CA GLU A 73 -5.16 0.85 4.78
C GLU A 73 -5.80 -0.49 5.21
N LEU A 74 -5.19 -1.15 6.18
CA LEU A 74 -5.68 -2.32 6.89
C LEU A 74 -6.28 -1.89 8.24
N PRO A 75 -7.29 -2.61 8.78
CA PRO A 75 -7.85 -2.31 10.09
C PRO A 75 -6.77 -2.37 11.18
N VAL A 76 -6.69 -1.35 12.04
CA VAL A 76 -5.76 -1.36 13.19
C VAL A 76 -5.99 -2.54 14.14
N ALA A 77 -7.23 -3.05 14.20
CA ALA A 77 -7.58 -4.23 14.97
C ALA A 77 -6.89 -5.53 14.46
N ASP A 78 -6.40 -5.53 13.22
CA ASP A 78 -5.74 -6.68 12.60
C ASP A 78 -4.21 -6.61 12.72
N GLN A 79 -3.63 -5.63 13.42
CA GLN A 79 -2.18 -5.43 13.51
C GLN A 79 -1.44 -6.67 14.00
N ASP A 80 -1.94 -7.36 15.04
CA ASP A 80 -1.30 -8.58 15.56
C ASP A 80 -1.23 -9.70 14.49
N MET A 81 -2.23 -9.78 13.60
CA MET A 81 -2.23 -10.74 12.49
C MET A 81 -1.25 -10.31 11.39
N VAL A 82 -1.15 -9.01 11.11
CA VAL A 82 -0.15 -8.44 10.19
C VAL A 82 1.26 -8.75 10.69
N ASP A 83 1.56 -8.46 11.95
CA ASP A 83 2.86 -8.71 12.57
C ASP A 83 3.23 -10.19 12.55
N ALA A 84 2.29 -11.08 12.88
CA ALA A 84 2.49 -12.52 12.83
C ALA A 84 2.79 -13.00 11.40
N PHE A 85 2.08 -12.47 10.39
CA PHE A 85 2.34 -12.82 9.00
C PHE A 85 3.70 -12.29 8.51
N MET A 86 4.05 -11.03 8.85
CA MET A 86 5.36 -10.44 8.53
C MET A 86 6.54 -11.23 9.12
N ALA A 87 6.36 -11.82 10.31
CA ALA A 87 7.36 -12.64 10.98
C ALA A 87 7.44 -14.08 10.46
N SER A 88 6.45 -14.53 9.67
CA SER A 88 6.34 -15.91 9.21
C SER A 88 7.22 -16.24 7.98
N ASP A 89 7.34 -17.54 7.69
CA ASP A 89 7.97 -18.06 6.47
C ASP A 89 7.09 -17.90 5.21
N GLY A 90 5.84 -17.43 5.36
CA GLY A 90 4.87 -17.31 4.27
C GLY A 90 4.33 -18.66 3.79
N GLY A 91 4.55 -19.74 4.53
CA GLY A 91 4.03 -21.06 4.22
C GLY A 91 2.51 -21.14 4.29
N THR A 92 1.95 -22.27 3.84
CA THR A 92 0.50 -22.48 3.74
C THR A 92 -0.25 -22.14 5.03
N GLU A 93 0.22 -22.62 6.20
CA GLU A 93 -0.43 -22.36 7.49
C GLU A 93 -0.44 -20.86 7.84
N ALA A 94 0.67 -20.15 7.60
CA ALA A 94 0.76 -18.71 7.86
C ALA A 94 -0.21 -17.93 6.98
N ARG A 95 -0.30 -18.29 5.68
CA ARG A 95 -1.23 -17.67 4.73
C ARG A 95 -2.68 -17.95 5.11
N GLU A 96 -3.02 -19.21 5.42
CA GLU A 96 -4.38 -19.59 5.85
C GLU A 96 -4.79 -18.85 7.12
N ARG A 97 -3.91 -18.77 8.12
CA ARG A 97 -4.18 -18.03 9.36
C ARG A 97 -4.40 -16.54 9.10
N PHE A 98 -3.58 -15.93 8.25
CA PHE A 98 -3.71 -14.52 7.92
C PHE A 98 -5.00 -14.22 7.15
N LEU A 99 -5.32 -15.06 6.15
CA LEU A 99 -6.53 -14.93 5.33
C LEU A 99 -7.82 -15.29 6.06
N ALA A 100 -7.75 -15.96 7.23
CA ALA A 100 -8.91 -16.21 8.08
C ALA A 100 -9.43 -14.94 8.79
N GLY A 101 -8.69 -13.82 8.77
CA GLY A 101 -9.09 -12.55 9.36
C GLY A 101 -10.36 -11.96 8.73
N GLN A 102 -11.17 -11.26 9.54
CA GLN A 102 -12.46 -10.70 9.10
C GLN A 102 -12.32 -9.71 7.93
N PHE A 103 -11.22 -8.97 7.87
CA PHE A 103 -10.91 -8.10 6.74
C PHE A 103 -10.91 -8.84 5.40
N TRP A 104 -10.24 -10.00 5.35
CA TRP A 104 -10.13 -10.83 4.15
C TRP A 104 -11.44 -11.53 3.83
N GLN A 105 -12.11 -12.07 4.85
CA GLN A 105 -13.36 -12.81 4.69
C GLN A 105 -14.54 -11.92 4.26
N ASN A 106 -14.60 -10.67 4.74
CA ASN A 106 -15.74 -9.79 4.46
C ASN A 106 -15.44 -8.70 3.42
N GLY A 107 -14.17 -8.49 3.07
CA GLY A 107 -13.76 -7.45 2.14
C GLY A 107 -14.17 -7.76 0.70
N ARG A 108 -14.78 -6.77 0.03
CA ARG A 108 -15.31 -6.90 -1.34
C ARG A 108 -14.96 -5.76 -2.28
N ASP A 109 -14.38 -4.68 -1.76
CA ASP A 109 -14.20 -3.41 -2.46
C ASP A 109 -12.79 -3.19 -3.01
N GLY A 110 -12.04 -4.29 -3.20
CA GLY A 110 -10.69 -4.26 -3.76
C GLY A 110 -9.56 -4.11 -2.74
N ARG A 111 -9.85 -3.73 -1.48
CA ARG A 111 -8.82 -3.63 -0.42
C ARG A 111 -8.31 -4.99 0.06
N SER A 112 -9.15 -6.01 0.03
CA SER A 112 -8.82 -7.41 0.34
C SER A 112 -8.48 -8.22 -0.91
N SER A 113 -7.97 -7.57 -1.96
CA SER A 113 -7.70 -8.20 -3.26
C SER A 113 -6.47 -9.10 -3.29
N GLU A 114 -6.40 -9.95 -4.31
CA GLU A 114 -5.21 -10.78 -4.59
C GLU A 114 -3.92 -9.95 -4.70
N ALA A 115 -3.98 -8.80 -5.37
CA ALA A 115 -2.84 -7.89 -5.52
C ALA A 115 -2.37 -7.29 -4.19
N MET A 116 -3.30 -6.96 -3.29
CA MET A 116 -2.96 -6.48 -1.93
C MET A 116 -2.34 -7.59 -1.08
N PHE A 117 -2.79 -8.84 -1.24
CA PHE A 117 -2.15 -9.97 -0.58
C PHE A 117 -0.74 -10.24 -1.13
N ALA A 118 -0.56 -10.16 -2.46
CA ALA A 118 0.75 -10.27 -3.10
C ALA A 118 1.71 -9.15 -2.66
N LEU A 119 1.21 -7.92 -2.48
CA LEU A 119 1.97 -6.83 -1.88
C LEU A 119 2.42 -7.20 -0.46
N LEU A 120 1.51 -7.68 0.40
CA LEU A 120 1.86 -8.09 1.77
C LEU A 120 2.88 -9.22 1.81
N ASP A 121 2.79 -10.22 0.94
CA ASP A 121 3.78 -11.30 0.88
C ASP A 121 5.16 -10.78 0.40
N SER A 122 5.19 -9.82 -0.54
CA SER A 122 6.42 -9.15 -0.96
C SER A 122 7.04 -8.35 0.20
N LEU A 123 6.22 -7.62 0.96
CA LEU A 123 6.66 -6.87 2.14
C LEU A 123 7.16 -7.80 3.25
N ARG A 124 6.55 -8.97 3.43
CA ARG A 124 7.03 -10.00 4.36
C ARG A 124 8.44 -10.44 3.98
N MET A 125 8.71 -10.72 2.70
CA MET A 125 10.05 -11.07 2.23
C MET A 125 11.06 -9.95 2.52
N MET A 126 10.73 -8.71 2.14
CA MET A 126 11.57 -7.53 2.43
C MET A 126 11.81 -7.35 3.94
N ARG A 127 10.84 -7.69 4.79
CA ARG A 127 10.98 -7.63 6.25
C ARG A 127 11.93 -8.69 6.80
N GLN A 128 11.93 -9.89 6.23
CA GLN A 128 12.85 -10.98 6.59
C GLN A 128 14.28 -10.68 6.15
N GLU A 129 14.44 -10.00 5.00
CA GLU A 129 15.73 -9.54 4.48
C GLU A 129 16.26 -8.32 5.24
N GLY A 130 15.40 -7.62 5.98
CA GLY A 130 15.75 -6.44 6.79
C GLY A 130 15.67 -5.11 6.03
N ASP A 131 15.12 -5.11 4.83
CA ASP A 131 14.95 -3.95 3.96
C ASP A 131 13.90 -2.96 4.49
N ILE A 132 12.87 -3.49 5.14
CA ILE A 132 11.85 -2.69 5.83
C ILE A 132 11.85 -3.01 7.33
N LEU A 133 11.47 -2.02 8.12
CA LEU A 133 11.39 -2.14 9.57
C LEU A 133 10.08 -2.81 10.04
N GLY A 134 9.03 -2.78 9.22
CA GLY A 134 7.71 -3.33 9.54
C GLY A 134 6.59 -2.81 8.63
N VAL A 135 5.40 -3.38 8.82
CA VAL A 135 4.15 -2.99 8.16
C VAL A 135 3.13 -2.64 9.24
N GLU A 136 2.51 -1.48 9.12
CA GLU A 136 1.58 -0.92 10.11
C GLU A 136 0.21 -0.71 9.47
N ALA A 137 -0.84 -1.21 10.10
CA ALA A 137 -2.23 -0.97 9.76
C ALA A 137 -2.64 0.41 10.28
N ILE A 138 -3.37 1.19 9.47
CA ILE A 138 -3.74 2.57 9.84
C ILE A 138 -5.24 2.87 9.74
N LYS A 139 -6.06 1.95 9.23
CA LYS A 139 -7.49 2.17 9.05
C LYS A 139 -8.21 2.08 10.41
N PRO A 140 -8.90 3.16 10.86
CA PRO A 140 -9.73 3.10 12.05
C PRO A 140 -10.83 2.04 11.94
N GLY A 141 -11.20 1.45 13.07
CA GLY A 141 -12.28 0.48 13.18
C GLY A 141 -13.66 1.08 12.92
N VAL A 142 -14.62 0.22 12.60
CA VAL A 142 -16.03 0.63 12.45
C VAL A 142 -16.56 1.13 13.79
N GLY A 143 -17.13 2.34 13.79
CA GLY A 143 -17.70 2.96 15.00
C GLY A 143 -16.69 3.66 15.91
N GLU A 144 -15.40 3.69 15.56
CA GLU A 144 -14.37 4.42 16.34
C GLU A 144 -14.44 5.95 16.14
N ALA A 145 -15.07 6.42 15.06
CA ALA A 145 -15.23 7.83 14.76
C ALA A 145 -16.72 8.20 14.66
N ALA A 146 -17.12 9.30 15.29
CA ALA A 146 -18.50 9.79 15.24
C ALA A 146 -18.76 10.69 14.01
N SER A 147 -17.71 11.04 13.26
CA SER A 147 -17.77 11.86 12.05
C SER A 147 -16.65 11.51 11.07
N ILE A 148 -16.82 11.91 9.80
CA ILE A 148 -15.79 11.76 8.77
C ILE A 148 -14.48 12.49 9.14
N SER A 149 -14.57 13.68 9.73
CA SER A 149 -13.40 14.45 10.16
C SER A 149 -12.63 13.74 11.28
N GLU A 150 -13.33 13.12 12.22
CA GLU A 150 -12.69 12.29 13.26
C GLU A 150 -12.06 11.03 12.67
N TYR A 151 -12.70 10.40 11.68
CA TYR A 151 -12.16 9.24 10.99
C TYR A 151 -10.84 9.56 10.27
N GLU A 152 -10.80 10.61 9.45
CA GLU A 152 -9.58 11.03 8.74
C GLU A 152 -8.47 11.43 9.72
N LYS A 153 -8.83 12.11 10.81
CA LYS A 153 -7.87 12.50 11.86
C LYS A 153 -7.33 11.30 12.63
N ALA A 154 -8.16 10.30 12.92
CA ALA A 154 -7.75 9.06 13.57
C ALA A 154 -6.79 8.27 12.67
N MET A 155 -7.13 8.11 11.38
CA MET A 155 -6.26 7.46 10.40
C MET A 155 -4.90 8.19 10.30
N ALA A 156 -4.90 9.53 10.29
CA ALA A 156 -3.66 10.30 10.32
C ALA A 156 -2.85 10.07 11.62
N GLY A 157 -3.55 9.96 12.76
CA GLY A 157 -2.96 9.59 14.05
C GLY A 157 -2.24 8.24 14.00
N HIS A 158 -2.85 7.23 13.38
CA HIS A 158 -2.21 5.92 13.19
C HIS A 158 -1.00 6.02 12.25
N ALA A 159 -1.08 6.77 11.15
CA ALA A 159 0.06 7.00 10.25
C ALA A 159 1.23 7.76 10.93
N LEU A 160 0.93 8.63 11.90
CA LEU A 160 1.94 9.27 12.75
C LEU A 160 2.57 8.27 13.72
N GLN A 161 1.77 7.41 14.36
CA GLN A 161 2.25 6.39 15.30
C GLN A 161 3.09 5.31 14.61
N ALA A 162 2.75 4.96 13.37
CA ALA A 162 3.53 4.06 12.52
C ALA A 162 4.94 4.60 12.22
N SER A 163 5.14 5.93 12.27
CA SER A 163 6.41 6.53 11.92
C SER A 163 7.51 6.21 12.95
N ARG A 164 8.73 6.02 12.45
CA ARG A 164 9.92 5.75 13.27
C ARG A 164 10.96 6.84 13.01
N GLU A 165 11.71 7.22 14.04
CA GLU A 165 12.69 8.30 13.93
C GLU A 165 13.70 8.03 12.81
N GLY A 166 13.83 8.99 11.89
CA GLY A 166 14.74 8.91 10.74
C GLY A 166 14.34 7.92 9.65
N ALA A 167 13.18 7.26 9.76
CA ALA A 167 12.61 6.40 8.74
C ALA A 167 11.72 7.17 7.75
N LEU A 168 11.58 6.61 6.55
CA LEU A 168 10.54 6.97 5.59
C LEU A 168 9.34 6.07 5.86
N THR A 169 8.19 6.65 6.17
CA THR A 169 6.91 5.96 6.15
C THR A 169 6.30 6.06 4.75
N LEU A 170 6.29 4.95 4.03
CA LEU A 170 5.58 4.82 2.77
C LEU A 170 4.14 4.40 3.07
N VAL A 171 3.17 5.21 2.68
CA VAL A 171 1.75 5.00 3.01
C VAL A 171 0.98 4.66 1.74
N LEU A 172 0.19 3.59 1.72
CA LEU A 172 -0.75 3.27 0.65
C LEU A 172 -2.18 3.32 1.18
N VAL A 173 -2.99 4.21 0.62
CA VAL A 173 -4.39 4.45 1.03
C VAL A 173 -5.25 4.79 -0.18
N GLY A 174 -6.56 4.69 -0.04
CA GLY A 174 -7.51 5.21 -1.02
C GLY A 174 -7.21 6.67 -1.38
N SER A 175 -7.39 7.01 -2.66
CA SER A 175 -7.00 8.30 -3.24
C SER A 175 -7.55 9.51 -2.47
N VAL A 176 -8.75 9.39 -1.87
CA VAL A 176 -9.35 10.45 -1.05
C VAL A 176 -8.48 10.79 0.16
N HIS A 177 -8.03 9.78 0.92
CA HIS A 177 -7.23 9.95 2.13
C HIS A 177 -5.86 10.61 1.85
N ALA A 178 -5.32 10.40 0.65
CA ALA A 178 -4.04 10.97 0.23
C ALA A 178 -4.10 12.45 -0.20
N GLN A 179 -5.29 13.07 -0.24
CA GLN A 179 -5.43 14.47 -0.65
C GLN A 179 -5.00 15.46 0.44
N LEU A 180 -4.50 16.61 0.02
CA LEU A 180 -4.00 17.69 0.88
C LEU A 180 -5.03 18.82 1.13
N ARG A 181 -6.22 18.72 0.53
CA ARG A 181 -7.19 19.82 0.45
C ARG A 181 -8.52 19.39 1.04
N GLU A 182 -9.24 20.38 1.58
CA GLU A 182 -10.59 20.19 2.07
C GLU A 182 -11.49 19.65 0.97
N ARG A 183 -12.37 18.74 1.38
CA ARG A 183 -13.38 18.11 0.54
C ARG A 183 -14.74 18.27 1.18
N SER A 184 -15.78 18.13 0.35
CA SER A 184 -17.15 17.94 0.81
C SER A 184 -17.56 16.48 0.64
N SER A 185 -18.20 15.91 1.66
CA SER A 185 -18.86 14.61 1.57
C SER A 185 -20.11 14.70 0.69
N ALA A 186 -20.74 13.55 0.40
CA ALA A 186 -22.01 13.51 -0.35
C ALA A 186 -23.12 14.37 0.29
N ASN A 187 -23.10 14.53 1.61
CA ASN A 187 -24.06 15.35 2.37
C ASN A 187 -23.56 16.78 2.60
N ALA A 188 -22.63 17.26 1.77
CA ALA A 188 -22.05 18.61 1.83
C ALA A 188 -21.33 18.96 3.15
N ILE A 189 -20.87 17.95 3.91
CA ILE A 189 -20.06 18.18 5.11
C ILE A 189 -18.61 18.38 4.69
N ALA A 190 -18.03 19.53 5.03
CA ALA A 190 -16.62 19.83 4.79
C ALA A 190 -15.71 19.04 5.75
N TYR A 191 -14.62 18.48 5.22
CA TYR A 191 -13.64 17.73 6.00
C TYR A 191 -12.26 17.76 5.34
N LEU A 192 -11.22 17.59 6.15
CA LEU A 192 -9.85 17.40 5.68
C LEU A 192 -9.55 15.90 5.57
N PRO A 193 -8.94 15.44 4.46
CA PRO A 193 -8.47 14.07 4.36
C PRO A 193 -7.25 13.79 5.23
N MET A 194 -6.98 12.51 5.49
CA MET A 194 -5.91 12.00 6.34
C MET A 194 -4.57 12.70 6.10
N ALA A 195 -4.11 12.78 4.85
CA ALA A 195 -2.80 13.33 4.52
C ALA A 195 -2.67 14.82 4.85
N ALA A 196 -3.79 15.57 4.87
CA ALA A 196 -3.81 16.99 5.24
C ALA A 196 -3.55 17.22 6.74
N TYR A 197 -3.73 16.19 7.59
CA TYR A 197 -3.39 16.23 9.00
C TYR A 197 -1.92 15.87 9.31
N LEU A 198 -1.16 15.38 8.32
CA LEU A 198 0.27 15.06 8.50
C LEU A 198 1.16 16.33 8.43
N PRO A 199 2.36 16.33 9.04
CA PRO A 199 3.29 17.46 9.00
C PRO A 199 3.68 17.86 7.58
N ARG A 200 3.06 18.92 7.05
CA ARG A 200 3.17 19.33 5.64
C ARG A 200 4.62 19.46 5.12
N ALA A 201 5.52 19.99 5.93
CA ALA A 201 6.93 20.17 5.54
C ALA A 201 7.64 18.83 5.25
N ALA A 202 7.23 17.75 5.93
CA ALA A 202 7.82 16.42 5.86
C ALA A 202 6.96 15.39 5.10
N THR A 203 5.80 15.80 4.59
CA THR A 203 4.87 14.94 3.85
C THR A 203 4.88 15.28 2.37
N ARG A 204 4.90 14.26 1.52
CA ARG A 204 4.57 14.34 0.09
C ARG A 204 3.45 13.38 -0.24
N THR A 205 2.56 13.77 -1.15
CA THR A 205 1.45 12.91 -1.60
C THR A 205 1.47 12.72 -3.11
N LEU A 206 1.21 11.49 -3.54
CA LEU A 206 1.16 11.08 -4.93
C LEU A 206 -0.18 10.45 -5.23
N GLN A 207 -0.78 10.80 -6.37
CA GLN A 207 -1.88 10.03 -6.93
C GLN A 207 -1.29 8.93 -7.83
N ALA A 208 -1.63 7.67 -7.56
CA ALA A 208 -1.33 6.60 -8.49
C ALA A 208 -2.22 6.73 -9.74
N ALA A 209 -1.63 6.62 -10.92
CA ALA A 209 -2.29 6.81 -12.20
C ALA A 209 -1.92 5.73 -13.22
N GLY A 210 -2.90 5.32 -14.01
CA GLY A 210 -2.77 4.32 -15.08
C GLY A 210 -3.33 4.83 -16.40
N GLN A 211 -3.37 3.97 -17.41
CA GLN A 211 -3.79 4.31 -18.77
C GLN A 211 -5.18 3.74 -19.12
N GLY A 212 -6.17 3.94 -18.24
CA GLY A 212 -7.50 3.33 -18.35
C GLY A 212 -7.50 1.88 -17.85
N GLY A 213 -8.35 1.02 -18.41
CA GLY A 213 -8.42 -0.40 -18.06
C GLY A 213 -9.59 -0.71 -17.12
N SER A 214 -9.38 -1.53 -16.10
CA SER A 214 -10.42 -1.89 -15.14
C SER A 214 -9.92 -1.96 -13.70
N ALA A 215 -10.84 -1.89 -12.74
CA ALA A 215 -10.58 -2.04 -11.31
C ALA A 215 -11.71 -2.85 -10.65
N TRP A 216 -11.39 -3.63 -9.62
CA TRP A 216 -12.39 -4.28 -8.78
C TRP A 216 -12.84 -3.33 -7.67
N THR A 217 -14.06 -2.81 -7.75
CA THR A 217 -14.58 -1.85 -6.77
C THR A 217 -16.06 -2.07 -6.48
N CYS A 218 -16.53 -1.52 -5.37
CA CYS A 218 -17.94 -1.45 -5.04
C CYS A 218 -18.47 -0.05 -5.34
N LEU A 219 -19.45 0.05 -6.24
CA LEU A 219 -20.14 1.29 -6.55
C LEU A 219 -21.51 1.30 -5.86
N ALA A 220 -21.90 2.45 -5.31
CA ALA A 220 -23.27 2.60 -4.81
C ALA A 220 -24.23 2.66 -6.01
N GLU A 221 -25.21 1.76 -6.05
CA GLU A 221 -26.30 1.89 -7.02
C GLU A 221 -27.22 3.05 -6.61
N ALA A 222 -27.68 3.83 -7.59
CA ALA A 222 -28.49 5.02 -7.34
C ALA A 222 -29.89 4.73 -6.76
N SER A 223 -30.32 3.46 -6.70
CA SER A 223 -31.73 3.08 -6.47
C SER A 223 -31.99 2.13 -5.30
N ASN A 224 -30.97 1.64 -4.60
CA ASN A 224 -31.12 0.75 -3.44
C ASN A 224 -29.84 0.83 -2.56
N ASP A 225 -29.91 0.34 -1.32
CA ASP A 225 -28.73 0.22 -0.44
C ASP A 225 -27.78 -0.92 -0.89
N HIS A 226 -27.87 -1.38 -2.15
CA HIS A 226 -27.02 -2.44 -2.69
C HIS A 226 -25.74 -1.83 -3.29
N LEU A 227 -24.60 -2.43 -2.96
CA LEU A 227 -23.31 -2.09 -3.55
C LEU A 227 -23.04 -3.04 -4.72
N ASP A 228 -22.84 -2.47 -5.90
CA ASP A 228 -22.40 -3.21 -7.09
C ASP A 228 -20.89 -3.43 -7.02
N CYS A 229 -20.51 -4.58 -6.45
CA CYS A 229 -19.13 -4.98 -6.27
C CYS A 229 -18.70 -5.93 -7.38
N GLY A 230 -17.70 -5.51 -8.15
CA GLY A 230 -17.18 -6.30 -9.26
C GLY A 230 -16.11 -5.55 -10.04
N GLU A 231 -15.78 -6.08 -11.21
CA GLU A 231 -14.92 -5.40 -12.17
C GLU A 231 -15.67 -4.26 -12.84
N HIS A 232 -15.08 -3.06 -12.79
CA HIS A 232 -15.60 -1.84 -13.39
C HIS A 232 -14.56 -1.20 -14.30
N ASP A 233 -15.02 -0.67 -15.44
CA ASP A 233 -14.17 0.04 -16.39
C ASP A 233 -13.64 1.35 -15.79
N MET A 234 -12.36 1.61 -16.04
CA MET A 234 -11.67 2.84 -15.68
C MET A 234 -11.48 3.71 -16.94
N PRO A 235 -11.82 5.02 -16.86
CA PRO A 235 -11.74 5.89 -18.03
C PRO A 235 -10.29 6.02 -18.53
N GLU A 236 -10.11 6.01 -19.85
CA GLU A 236 -8.81 6.33 -20.45
C GLU A 236 -8.44 7.80 -20.18
N PRO A 237 -7.19 8.10 -19.81
CA PRO A 237 -6.75 9.48 -19.67
C PRO A 237 -6.52 10.12 -21.05
N ASP A 238 -6.74 11.43 -21.14
CA ASP A 238 -6.44 12.22 -22.34
C ASP A 238 -4.98 12.08 -22.80
N ARG A 239 -4.07 11.81 -21.85
CA ARG A 239 -2.65 11.62 -22.10
C ARG A 239 -2.11 10.43 -21.32
N ARG A 240 -1.36 9.58 -22.02
CA ARG A 240 -0.62 8.45 -21.44
C ARG A 240 0.77 8.89 -20.99
N TYR A 241 1.18 8.44 -19.82
CA TYR A 241 2.49 8.69 -19.25
C TYR A 241 3.25 7.37 -19.09
N PRO A 242 4.58 7.35 -19.33
CA PRO A 242 5.40 6.19 -19.02
C PRO A 242 5.45 5.96 -17.51
N ARG A 243 5.91 4.77 -17.11
CA ARG A 243 6.13 4.44 -15.69
C ARG A 243 7.10 5.45 -15.07
N GLY A 244 6.72 6.06 -13.96
CA GLY A 244 7.56 7.05 -13.31
C GLY A 244 6.83 7.90 -12.27
N MET A 245 7.60 8.57 -11.43
CA MET A 245 7.13 9.50 -10.42
C MET A 245 7.41 10.93 -10.85
N VAL A 246 6.41 11.80 -10.74
CA VAL A 246 6.52 13.21 -11.15
C VAL A 246 5.94 14.13 -10.08
N MET A 247 6.71 15.15 -9.70
CA MET A 247 6.22 16.26 -8.88
C MET A 247 5.45 17.24 -9.76
N LEU A 248 4.32 17.73 -9.26
CA LEU A 248 3.59 18.83 -9.88
C LEU A 248 4.21 20.15 -9.46
N ASP A 249 4.46 21.00 -10.44
CA ASP A 249 4.76 22.42 -10.23
C ASP A 249 3.47 23.23 -10.28
N ARG A 250 2.53 22.89 -9.37
CA ARG A 250 1.22 23.54 -9.31
C ARG A 250 0.76 23.72 -7.86
N GLU A 251 0.67 24.97 -7.45
CA GLU A 251 0.04 25.31 -6.18
C GLU A 251 -1.46 24.99 -6.21
N GLY A 252 -2.00 24.58 -5.06
CA GLY A 252 -3.42 24.27 -4.92
C GLY A 252 -3.86 22.89 -5.44
N ALA A 253 -2.96 22.09 -6.03
CA ALA A 253 -3.28 20.73 -6.43
C ALA A 253 -3.70 19.85 -5.23
N PRO A 254 -4.58 18.85 -5.43
CA PRO A 254 -5.00 17.93 -4.37
C PRO A 254 -3.88 16.99 -3.91
N TYR A 255 -2.88 16.76 -4.76
CA TYR A 255 -1.67 15.97 -4.49
C TYR A 255 -0.41 16.76 -4.87
N ASP A 256 0.74 16.36 -4.33
CA ASP A 256 2.04 16.92 -4.73
C ASP A 256 2.54 16.38 -6.07
N GLY A 257 2.06 15.22 -6.51
CA GLY A 257 2.57 14.54 -7.70
C GLY A 257 1.76 13.34 -8.15
N TYR A 258 2.31 12.59 -9.10
CA TYR A 258 1.77 11.34 -9.59
C TYR A 258 2.80 10.21 -9.51
N LEU A 259 2.32 9.00 -9.24
CA LEU A 259 3.00 7.74 -9.49
C LEU A 259 2.32 7.09 -10.69
N ASN A 260 2.93 7.16 -11.86
CA ASN A 260 2.39 6.56 -13.08
C ASN A 260 2.85 5.10 -13.17
N THR A 261 1.91 4.17 -13.31
CA THR A 261 2.23 2.74 -13.48
C THR A 261 2.81 2.46 -14.86
N GLY A 262 2.46 3.29 -15.86
CA GLY A 262 2.91 3.17 -17.24
C GLY A 262 2.09 2.18 -18.09
N ALA A 263 1.01 1.65 -17.53
CA ALA A 263 0.16 0.65 -18.16
C ALA A 263 -1.33 0.92 -17.86
N PRO A 264 -2.27 0.34 -18.64
CA PRO A 264 -3.66 0.21 -18.22
C PRO A 264 -3.75 -0.58 -16.92
N PHE A 265 -4.82 -0.34 -16.14
CA PHE A 265 -5.11 -1.14 -14.97
C PHE A 265 -5.82 -2.44 -15.34
N THR A 266 -5.59 -3.47 -14.55
CA THR A 266 -6.38 -4.69 -14.54
C THR A 266 -6.99 -4.91 -13.16
N ALA A 267 -8.27 -5.31 -13.15
CA ALA A 267 -8.98 -5.58 -11.90
C ALA A 267 -8.32 -6.74 -11.13
N SER A 268 -8.18 -6.56 -9.82
CA SER A 268 -7.76 -7.60 -8.89
C SER A 268 -8.93 -8.02 -8.02
N PRO A 269 -9.47 -9.24 -8.19
CA PRO A 269 -10.59 -9.72 -7.40
C PRO A 269 -10.19 -9.95 -5.93
N PRO A 270 -11.16 -10.18 -5.02
CA PRO A 270 -10.91 -10.54 -3.63
C PRO A 270 -10.02 -11.78 -3.53
N GLN A 271 -9.04 -11.76 -2.60
CA GLN A 271 -8.15 -12.90 -2.36
C GLN A 271 -8.91 -14.11 -1.78
N VAL A 272 -10.00 -13.86 -1.06
CA VAL A 272 -10.90 -14.88 -0.55
C VAL A 272 -12.24 -14.71 -1.26
N ASP A 273 -12.59 -15.67 -2.10
CA ASP A 273 -13.88 -15.71 -2.76
C ASP A 273 -14.91 -16.42 -1.86
N ASN A 274 -15.79 -15.61 -1.27
CA ASN A 274 -16.89 -16.10 -0.45
C ASN A 274 -18.20 -16.28 -1.23
N ALA A 275 -18.14 -16.57 -2.53
CA ALA A 275 -19.28 -17.05 -3.34
C ALA A 275 -19.92 -18.38 -2.83
N LYS A 276 -19.52 -18.88 -1.67
CA LYS A 276 -20.14 -19.99 -0.94
C LYS A 276 -20.23 -19.68 0.55
N GLY A 277 -21.16 -18.82 0.92
CA GLY A 277 -21.65 -18.64 2.29
C GLY A 277 -23.16 -18.48 2.28
#